data_AF-A0A1G6YL13-F1
#
_entry.id   AF-A0A1G6YL13-F1
#
_cell.length_a   1.000
_cell.length_b   1.000
_cell.length_c   1.000
_cell.angle_alpha   90.00
_cell.angle_beta   90.00
_cell.angle_gamma   90.00
#
_symmetry.space_group_name_H-M   'P 1'
#
loop_
_entity.id
_entity.type
_entity.pdbx_description
1 polymer ?
#
loop_
_entity_poly.entity_id
_entity_poly.type
_entity_poly.pdbx_seq_one_letter_code
_entity_poly.pdbx_strand_id
1 'polypeptide(L)'
;MRKPDPQALPLMLVPALVALTLAGCATSALDLAPPQPDRPWQPPTTASGEIVAGAASKPAPVSQPSDYTLPANRALATIAPPPALEPGHAYSLPELIDMAESSNPLTRVAWNDARNAALAAGIARSSYLPQISVAAMGGYQNGHLSTSTALGQAGADISHHGAVSVLSLQWLLFDFGERAGLVEAAEQTTIAANIAFTALHQRIIHDVSVAFYRYQAARSRSGTVQQALTNADAVLAAAKARYARGIGTVVEVAQATQNRAQTNLAMVQAQGAETDAYLGLVTAIGISPLSKPRIAEMPARPLSPALRSSVEQIVETAIAQRPDVLGAYAVERANQARVRSAEAAFLPKVFMSAFASYASGGSAITAIPPVGQQPPTVNLNGYRYGNSVFLGVTVPIYDGGLRSAVLAQARNDVDSASAKLARAKEESVRQIVVSQSALETSLATYDAARALADAAQTTYDAAFAAYRKGVGSVTEANLAQNQLLLARNASADAYSGALAAAAALALATGTIGSTQ
;
A
#
# COMPACT_ATOMS: atom_id res chain seq x y z
N MET A 1 21.41 40.62 -80.19
CA MET A 1 22.17 40.50 -78.93
C MET A 1 21.29 39.78 -77.92
N ARG A 2 21.64 38.53 -77.59
CA ARG A 2 20.90 37.63 -76.69
C ARG A 2 21.07 38.10 -75.24
N LYS A 3 19.96 38.23 -74.51
CA LYS A 3 19.94 38.29 -73.03
C LYS A 3 20.19 36.87 -72.48
N PRO A 4 20.97 36.69 -71.41
CA PRO A 4 20.97 35.45 -70.65
C PRO A 4 19.90 35.48 -69.54
N ASP A 5 19.26 34.32 -69.35
CA ASP A 5 18.29 34.02 -68.30
C ASP A 5 18.90 34.06 -66.88
N PRO A 6 18.13 34.45 -65.85
CA PRO A 6 18.48 34.14 -64.46
C PRO A 6 18.12 32.68 -64.15
N GLN A 7 19.15 31.90 -63.80
CA GLN A 7 19.03 30.50 -63.40
C GLN A 7 18.26 30.36 -62.08
N ALA A 8 17.30 29.43 -62.09
CA ALA A 8 16.60 28.94 -60.91
C ALA A 8 17.57 28.17 -59.99
N LEU A 9 17.63 28.55 -58.71
CA LEU A 9 18.22 27.73 -57.65
C LEU A 9 17.18 26.68 -57.19
N PRO A 10 17.53 25.38 -57.13
CA PRO A 10 16.61 24.37 -56.64
C PRO A 10 16.53 24.40 -55.11
N LEU A 11 15.36 24.77 -54.61
CA LEU A 11 14.91 24.65 -53.23
C LEU A 11 14.66 23.16 -52.88
N MET A 12 15.72 22.35 -52.77
CA MET A 12 15.60 20.91 -52.46
C MET A 12 16.46 20.42 -51.29
N LEU A 13 16.96 21.32 -50.43
CA LEU A 13 17.82 20.93 -49.29
C LEU A 13 17.15 20.99 -47.91
N VAL A 14 15.87 21.38 -47.81
CA VAL A 14 15.17 21.51 -46.53
C VAL A 14 14.49 20.22 -46.00
N PRO A 15 14.05 19.22 -46.79
CA PRO A 15 13.34 18.06 -46.21
C PRO A 15 14.28 17.03 -45.57
N ALA A 16 15.58 17.04 -45.89
CA ALA A 16 16.54 16.07 -45.35
C ALA A 16 16.95 16.36 -43.89
N LEU A 17 16.91 17.62 -43.45
CA LEU A 17 17.31 17.98 -42.09
C LEU A 17 16.23 17.63 -41.04
N VAL A 18 14.95 17.61 -41.43
CA VAL A 18 13.84 17.33 -40.50
C VAL A 18 13.69 15.83 -40.23
N ALA A 19 13.93 14.97 -41.22
CA ALA A 19 13.84 13.51 -41.05
C ALA A 19 14.91 12.92 -40.10
N LEU A 20 16.08 13.55 -39.97
CA LEU A 20 17.15 13.12 -39.07
C LEU A 20 16.90 13.46 -37.59
N THR A 21 15.98 14.39 -37.28
CA THR A 21 15.65 14.76 -35.90
C THR A 21 14.60 13.86 -35.24
N LEU A 22 13.86 13.07 -36.03
CA LEU A 22 12.79 12.20 -35.54
C LEU A 22 13.25 10.79 -35.16
N ALA A 23 14.44 10.36 -35.59
CA ALA A 23 14.98 9.03 -35.28
C ALA A 23 15.87 8.98 -34.02
N GLY A 24 16.21 10.12 -33.43
CA GLY A 24 17.21 10.21 -32.35
C GLY A 24 16.71 9.87 -30.94
N CYS A 25 15.40 9.96 -30.68
CA CYS A 25 14.88 9.82 -29.31
C CYS A 25 14.77 8.36 -28.83
N ALA A 26 14.48 7.42 -29.74
CA ALA A 26 14.28 6.01 -29.37
C ALA A 26 15.59 5.28 -29.06
N THR A 27 16.68 5.57 -29.79
CA THR A 27 18.00 4.98 -29.56
C THR A 27 18.68 5.54 -28.31
N SER A 28 18.46 6.82 -27.97
CA SER A 28 18.96 7.44 -26.73
C SER A 28 18.33 6.90 -25.44
N ALA A 29 17.21 6.18 -25.53
CA ALA A 29 16.57 5.57 -24.37
C ALA A 29 17.37 4.37 -23.81
N LEU A 30 18.17 3.70 -24.64
CA LEU A 30 19.05 2.61 -24.19
C LEU A 30 20.17 3.11 -23.26
N ASP A 31 20.55 4.37 -23.36
CA ASP A 31 21.56 4.99 -22.48
C ASP A 31 21.05 5.20 -21.04
N LEU A 32 19.74 5.05 -20.81
CA LEU A 32 19.12 5.06 -19.49
C LEU A 32 19.22 3.71 -18.78
N ALA A 33 19.54 2.64 -19.51
CA ALA A 33 19.69 1.28 -18.99
C ALA A 33 21.15 0.97 -18.63
N PRO A 34 21.41 -0.05 -17.78
CA PRO A 34 22.76 -0.53 -17.56
C PRO A 34 23.41 -0.97 -18.88
N PRO A 35 24.70 -0.66 -19.10
CA PRO A 35 25.36 -0.96 -20.37
C PRO A 35 25.55 -2.46 -20.62
N GLN A 36 25.66 -3.26 -19.54
CA GLN A 36 25.87 -4.71 -19.59
C GLN A 36 25.28 -5.38 -18.33
N PRO A 37 24.87 -6.66 -18.38
CA PRO A 37 24.28 -7.38 -17.24
C PRO A 37 25.26 -7.63 -16.08
N ASP A 38 26.57 -7.56 -16.32
CA ASP A 38 27.64 -7.78 -15.34
C ASP A 38 28.33 -6.46 -14.89
N ARG A 39 27.72 -5.31 -15.20
CA ARG A 39 28.23 -3.98 -14.84
C ARG A 39 27.24 -3.22 -13.96
N PRO A 40 27.71 -2.53 -12.91
CA PRO A 40 26.84 -1.75 -12.05
C PRO A 40 26.27 -0.53 -12.80
N TRP A 41 25.01 -0.21 -12.53
CA TRP A 41 24.37 0.99 -13.05
C TRP A 41 24.86 2.22 -12.29
N GLN A 42 25.40 3.21 -13.01
CA GLN A 42 25.88 4.47 -12.42
C GLN A 42 24.98 5.62 -12.89
N PRO A 43 23.89 5.91 -12.14
CA PRO A 43 22.97 6.98 -12.51
C PRO A 43 23.65 8.35 -12.41
N PRO A 44 23.27 9.32 -13.25
CA PRO A 44 23.62 10.71 -13.00
C PRO A 44 22.96 11.18 -11.70
N THR A 45 23.68 11.99 -10.94
CA THR A 45 23.21 12.52 -9.65
C THR A 45 23.39 14.03 -9.55
N THR A 46 22.54 14.67 -8.74
CA THR A 46 22.72 16.06 -8.33
C THR A 46 23.88 16.18 -7.31
N ALA A 47 24.28 17.41 -6.97
CA ALA A 47 25.31 17.66 -5.95
C ALA A 47 24.94 17.11 -4.55
N SER A 48 23.66 16.88 -4.28
CA SER A 48 23.17 16.27 -3.02
C SER A 48 23.12 14.74 -3.07
N GLY A 49 23.44 14.13 -4.22
CA GLY A 49 23.40 12.68 -4.45
C GLY A 49 22.03 12.15 -4.90
N GLU A 50 21.09 13.01 -5.28
CA GLU A 50 19.79 12.59 -5.81
C GLU A 50 19.93 12.03 -7.23
N ILE A 51 19.38 10.83 -7.47
CA ILE A 51 19.36 10.19 -8.79
C ILE A 51 18.39 10.94 -9.69
N VAL A 52 18.88 11.40 -10.84
CA VAL A 52 18.07 12.10 -11.85
C VAL A 52 18.01 11.29 -13.14
N ALA A 53 16.98 11.55 -13.95
CA ALA A 53 16.89 10.93 -15.26
C ALA A 53 18.00 11.48 -16.18
N GLY A 54 18.77 10.58 -16.79
CA GLY A 54 19.81 10.93 -17.75
C GLY A 54 20.68 9.71 -18.09
N ALA A 55 21.50 9.86 -19.12
CA ALA A 55 22.43 8.80 -19.53
C ALA A 55 23.32 8.37 -18.36
N ALA A 56 23.54 7.06 -18.23
CA ALA A 56 24.49 6.53 -17.25
C ALA A 56 25.87 7.17 -17.46
N SER A 57 26.56 7.48 -16.35
CA SER A 57 27.91 8.03 -16.41
C SER A 57 28.87 7.04 -17.11
N LYS A 58 29.88 7.54 -17.83
CA LYS A 58 30.84 6.68 -18.55
C LYS A 58 31.41 5.60 -17.61
N PRO A 59 31.43 4.33 -18.03
CA PRO A 59 31.86 3.22 -17.18
C PRO A 59 33.30 3.43 -16.69
N ALA A 60 33.53 3.11 -15.41
CA ALA A 60 34.86 3.11 -14.82
C ALA A 60 35.80 2.16 -15.60
N PRO A 61 37.11 2.49 -15.72
CA PRO A 61 38.06 1.65 -16.43
C PRO A 61 38.11 0.22 -15.84
N VAL A 62 38.29 -0.76 -16.72
CA VAL A 62 38.20 -2.22 -16.47
C VAL A 62 39.13 -2.72 -15.36
N SER A 63 40.08 -1.91 -14.91
CA SER A 63 41.08 -2.23 -13.88
C SER A 63 40.60 -2.07 -12.42
N GLN A 64 39.37 -1.59 -12.16
CA GLN A 64 38.80 -1.50 -10.81
C GLN A 64 37.70 -2.56 -10.58
N PRO A 65 37.63 -3.19 -9.39
CA PRO A 65 36.53 -4.08 -9.04
C PRO A 65 35.18 -3.32 -9.12
N SER A 66 34.16 -3.97 -9.66
CA SER A 66 32.82 -3.38 -9.83
C SER A 66 32.18 -3.11 -8.47
N ASP A 67 31.92 -1.83 -8.18
CA ASP A 67 31.17 -1.38 -7.02
C ASP A 67 29.67 -1.31 -7.36
N TYR A 68 28.86 -2.15 -6.70
CA TYR A 68 27.41 -2.23 -6.88
C TYR A 68 26.64 -1.33 -5.90
N THR A 69 27.33 -0.40 -5.21
CA THR A 69 26.68 0.59 -4.36
C THR A 69 26.12 1.76 -5.19
N LEU A 70 24.91 2.20 -4.83
CA LEU A 70 24.31 3.40 -5.42
C LEU A 70 24.85 4.65 -4.72
N PRO A 71 24.89 5.80 -5.42
CA PRO A 71 25.28 7.06 -4.81
C PRO A 71 24.41 7.42 -3.60
N ALA A 72 25.04 7.92 -2.54
CA ALA A 72 24.33 8.30 -1.32
C ALA A 72 23.56 9.63 -1.51
N ASN A 73 22.24 9.57 -1.51
CA ASN A 73 21.40 10.76 -1.42
C ASN A 73 21.31 11.23 0.04
N ARG A 74 22.01 12.32 0.37
CA ARG A 74 22.07 12.83 1.76
C ARG A 74 20.72 13.33 2.27
N ALA A 75 19.82 13.76 1.38
CA ALA A 75 18.47 14.18 1.78
C ALA A 75 17.61 13.03 2.31
N LEU A 76 17.92 11.79 1.91
CA LEU A 76 17.21 10.59 2.41
C LEU A 76 17.82 10.04 3.71
N ALA A 77 19.00 10.53 4.11
CA ALA A 77 19.66 10.07 5.34
C ALA A 77 19.01 10.63 6.61
N THR A 78 18.21 11.70 6.51
CA THR A 78 17.47 12.25 7.65
C THR A 78 16.20 11.44 7.90
N ILE A 79 16.23 10.62 8.95
CA ILE A 79 15.06 9.91 9.45
C ILE A 79 14.22 10.89 10.28
N ALA A 80 12.90 10.90 10.08
CA ALA A 80 12.01 11.71 10.89
C ALA A 80 12.21 11.40 12.39
N PRO A 81 12.20 12.43 13.27
CA PRO A 81 12.34 12.19 14.70
C PRO A 81 11.24 11.24 15.18
N PRO A 82 11.56 10.29 16.07
CA PRO A 82 10.56 9.37 16.59
C PRO A 82 9.44 10.14 17.29
N PRO A 83 8.22 9.56 17.39
CA PRO A 83 7.17 10.16 18.19
C PRO A 83 7.66 10.42 19.61
N ALA A 84 7.14 11.48 20.24
CA ALA A 84 7.55 11.86 21.59
C ALA A 84 7.16 10.75 22.57
N LEU A 85 8.16 9.98 23.02
CA LEU A 85 7.99 8.99 24.08
C LEU A 85 8.22 9.68 25.44
N GLU A 86 7.36 9.39 26.40
CA GLU A 86 7.49 9.89 27.76
C GLU A 86 8.63 9.15 28.48
N PRO A 87 9.64 9.87 29.00
CA PRO A 87 10.77 9.24 29.68
C PRO A 87 10.32 8.42 30.89
N GLY A 88 10.67 7.12 30.90
CA GLY A 88 10.38 6.22 32.03
C GLY A 88 8.99 5.62 32.05
N HIS A 89 8.07 6.06 31.17
CA HIS A 89 6.74 5.48 31.03
C HIS A 89 6.81 4.08 30.42
N ALA A 90 6.07 3.14 31.01
CA ALA A 90 5.99 1.78 30.52
C ALA A 90 4.66 1.61 29.77
N TYR A 91 4.73 1.51 28.45
CA TYR A 91 3.58 1.49 27.57
C TYR A 91 2.88 0.13 27.58
N SER A 92 1.58 0.15 27.87
CA SER A 92 0.66 -0.98 27.82
C SER A 92 0.17 -1.26 26.40
N LEU A 93 -0.41 -2.44 26.18
CA LEU A 93 -0.95 -2.81 24.86
C LEU A 93 -1.93 -1.76 24.28
N PRO A 94 -2.93 -1.25 25.02
CA PRO A 94 -3.82 -0.21 24.49
C PRO A 94 -3.09 1.06 24.05
N GLU A 95 -2.07 1.50 24.80
CA GLU A 95 -1.29 2.69 24.44
C GLU A 95 -0.40 2.45 23.22
N LEU A 96 0.14 1.23 23.07
CA LEU A 96 0.90 0.85 21.88
C LEU A 96 0.00 0.77 20.64
N ILE A 97 -1.26 0.34 20.80
CA ILE A 97 -2.26 0.36 19.72
C ILE A 97 -2.58 1.80 19.32
N ASP A 98 -2.89 2.68 20.27
CA ASP A 98 -3.18 4.10 20.01
C ASP A 98 -2.00 4.80 19.31
N MET A 99 -0.78 4.50 19.76
CA MET A 99 0.45 4.95 19.10
C MET A 99 0.55 4.42 17.66
N ALA A 100 0.23 3.15 17.43
CA ALA A 100 0.28 2.56 16.09
C ALA A 100 -0.77 3.18 15.16
N GLU A 101 -2.00 3.40 15.61
CA GLU A 101 -3.05 4.01 14.80
C GLU A 101 -2.69 5.45 14.39
N SER A 102 -2.06 6.21 15.29
CA SER A 102 -1.68 7.60 15.03
C SER A 102 -0.37 7.78 14.25
N SER A 103 0.60 6.85 14.38
CA SER A 103 1.95 7.02 13.83
C SER A 103 2.34 6.06 12.71
N ASN A 104 1.63 4.94 12.51
CA ASN A 104 2.00 3.95 11.51
C ASN A 104 1.85 4.53 10.08
N PRO A 105 2.88 4.51 9.23
CA PRO A 105 2.81 5.07 7.88
C PRO A 105 1.68 4.50 7.01
N LEU A 106 1.28 3.25 7.24
CA LEU A 106 0.18 2.63 6.51
C LEU A 106 -1.15 3.35 6.75
N THR A 107 -1.42 3.86 7.96
CA THR A 107 -2.66 4.61 8.23
C THR A 107 -2.71 5.89 7.41
N ARG A 108 -1.58 6.58 7.25
CA ARG A 108 -1.46 7.76 6.38
C ARG A 108 -1.70 7.42 4.91
N VAL A 109 -1.16 6.30 4.42
CA VAL A 109 -1.36 5.85 3.04
C VAL A 109 -2.85 5.58 2.78
N ALA A 110 -3.50 4.75 3.61
CA ALA A 110 -4.91 4.44 3.43
C ALA A 110 -5.82 5.67 3.60
N TRP A 111 -5.45 6.61 4.47
CA TRP A 111 -6.17 7.87 4.60
C TRP A 111 -6.11 8.71 3.31
N ASN A 112 -4.93 8.81 2.69
CA ASN A 112 -4.76 9.49 1.42
C ASN A 112 -5.51 8.77 0.29
N ASP A 113 -5.52 7.44 0.26
CA ASP A 113 -6.27 6.65 -0.73
C ASP A 113 -7.79 6.90 -0.62
N ALA A 114 -8.33 6.89 0.61
CA ALA A 114 -9.73 7.22 0.86
C ALA A 114 -10.07 8.67 0.46
N ARG A 115 -9.17 9.62 0.76
CA ARG A 115 -9.34 11.03 0.37
C ARG A 115 -9.26 11.22 -1.15
N ASN A 116 -8.37 10.51 -1.84
CA ASN A 116 -8.27 10.52 -3.29
C ASN A 116 -9.53 9.94 -3.95
N ALA A 117 -10.10 8.86 -3.40
CA ALA A 117 -11.38 8.33 -3.87
C ALA A 117 -12.52 9.35 -3.69
N ALA A 118 -12.58 10.03 -2.55
CA ALA A 118 -13.56 11.09 -2.30
C ALA A 118 -13.39 12.29 -3.26
N LEU A 119 -12.14 12.69 -3.55
CA LEU A 119 -11.83 13.71 -4.55
C LEU A 119 -12.24 13.26 -5.96
N ALA A 120 -12.06 11.99 -6.31
CA ALA A 120 -12.52 11.44 -7.58
C ALA A 120 -14.05 11.52 -7.72
N ALA A 121 -14.81 11.29 -6.64
CA ALA A 121 -16.26 11.54 -6.64
C ALA A 121 -16.60 13.04 -6.81
N GLY A 122 -15.81 13.94 -6.21
CA GLY A 122 -15.91 15.39 -6.45
C GLY A 122 -15.64 15.79 -7.91
N ILE A 123 -14.59 15.21 -8.52
CA ILE A 123 -14.26 15.39 -9.93
C ILE A 123 -15.39 14.85 -10.82
N ALA A 124 -15.94 13.67 -10.51
CA ALA A 124 -17.09 13.15 -11.24
C ALA A 124 -18.31 14.10 -11.14
N ARG A 125 -18.59 14.66 -9.96
CA ARG A 125 -19.66 15.66 -9.77
C ARG A 125 -19.42 16.97 -10.54
N SER A 126 -18.15 17.36 -10.75
CA SER A 126 -17.83 18.55 -11.55
C SER A 126 -18.30 18.46 -13.00
N SER A 127 -18.56 17.24 -13.52
CA SER A 127 -19.13 17.04 -14.85
C SER A 127 -20.56 17.60 -15.01
N TYR A 128 -21.22 17.94 -13.91
CA TYR A 128 -22.52 18.64 -13.90
C TYR A 128 -22.39 20.15 -14.09
N LEU A 129 -21.19 20.71 -13.94
CA LEU A 129 -20.94 22.14 -14.03
C LEU A 129 -20.47 22.54 -15.43
N PRO A 130 -20.69 23.81 -15.84
CA PRO A 130 -20.13 24.33 -17.07
C PRO A 130 -18.60 24.36 -17.01
N GLN A 131 -17.96 24.00 -18.12
CA GLN A 131 -16.53 24.17 -18.34
C GLN A 131 -16.30 25.50 -19.03
N ILE A 132 -15.47 26.36 -18.44
CA ILE A 132 -15.14 27.68 -18.97
C ILE A 132 -13.66 27.68 -19.33
N SER A 133 -13.33 28.11 -20.55
CA SER A 133 -11.94 28.17 -21.02
C SER A 133 -11.67 29.45 -21.80
N VAL A 134 -10.42 29.92 -21.74
CA VAL A 134 -9.93 31.05 -22.52
C VAL A 134 -8.83 30.54 -23.45
N ALA A 135 -8.94 30.86 -24.73
CA ALA A 135 -7.95 30.54 -25.75
C ALA A 135 -7.54 31.83 -26.48
N ALA A 136 -6.28 31.91 -26.90
CA ALA A 136 -5.78 32.98 -27.74
C ALA A 136 -4.86 32.41 -28.83
N MET A 137 -4.97 32.93 -30.04
CA MET A 137 -4.24 32.48 -31.22
C MET A 137 -3.82 33.68 -32.06
N GLY A 138 -2.55 33.77 -32.42
CA GLY A 138 -2.03 34.71 -33.40
C GLY A 138 -1.57 33.98 -34.66
N GLY A 139 -1.78 34.57 -35.83
CA GLY A 139 -1.45 33.93 -37.10
C GLY A 139 -1.14 34.92 -38.21
N TYR A 140 -0.31 34.46 -39.14
CA TYR A 140 0.03 35.13 -40.39
C TYR A 140 -0.31 34.18 -41.54
N GLN A 141 -1.09 34.65 -42.51
CA GLN A 141 -1.52 33.88 -43.66
C GLN A 141 -1.25 34.67 -44.94
N ASN A 142 -0.60 34.04 -45.91
CA ASN A 142 -0.40 34.56 -47.26
C ASN A 142 -0.96 33.58 -48.27
N GLY A 143 -1.63 34.09 -49.30
CA GLY A 143 -2.17 33.28 -50.39
C GLY A 143 -2.37 34.11 -51.65
N HIS A 144 -2.51 33.42 -52.79
CA HIS A 144 -2.84 34.03 -54.07
C HIS A 144 -4.21 33.50 -54.50
N LEU A 145 -5.20 34.39 -54.62
CA LEU A 145 -6.52 34.03 -55.09
C LEU A 145 -6.60 34.36 -56.58
N SER A 146 -6.74 33.34 -57.42
CA SER A 146 -6.99 33.50 -58.86
C SER A 146 -8.40 33.05 -59.20
N THR A 147 -9.16 33.91 -59.89
CA THR A 147 -10.47 33.59 -60.42
C THR A 147 -10.51 33.84 -61.92
N SER A 148 -11.15 32.94 -62.66
CA SER A 148 -11.34 33.09 -64.10
C SER A 148 -12.63 33.86 -64.35
N THR A 149 -12.53 34.98 -65.07
CA THR A 149 -13.69 35.79 -65.48
C THR A 149 -13.81 35.80 -67.00
N ALA A 150 -14.97 36.21 -67.53
CA ALA A 150 -15.18 36.35 -68.97
C ALA A 150 -14.21 37.36 -69.64
N LEU A 151 -13.52 38.19 -68.85
CA LEU A 151 -12.53 39.17 -69.30
C LEU A 151 -11.07 38.71 -69.10
N GLY A 152 -10.83 37.48 -68.62
CA GLY A 152 -9.51 36.91 -68.34
C GLY A 152 -9.34 36.41 -66.90
N GLN A 153 -8.15 35.86 -66.60
CA GLN A 153 -7.77 35.47 -65.25
C GLN A 153 -7.45 36.72 -64.41
N ALA A 154 -8.16 36.88 -63.30
CA ALA A 154 -7.89 37.91 -62.30
C ALA A 154 -7.25 37.25 -61.07
N GLY A 155 -6.07 37.71 -60.68
CA GLY A 155 -5.35 37.25 -59.50
C GLY A 155 -5.19 38.36 -58.47
N ALA A 156 -5.28 38.04 -57.19
CA ALA A 156 -4.97 38.94 -56.09
C ALA A 156 -4.12 38.22 -55.04
N ASP A 157 -3.00 38.85 -54.67
CA ASP A 157 -2.23 38.45 -53.50
C ASP A 157 -2.92 38.93 -52.23
N ILE A 158 -3.02 38.04 -51.26
CA ILE A 158 -3.69 38.27 -50.00
C ILE A 158 -2.70 37.94 -48.89
N SER A 159 -2.40 38.93 -48.05
CA SER A 159 -1.64 38.77 -46.80
C SER A 159 -2.47 39.26 -45.64
N HIS A 160 -2.71 38.39 -44.66
CA HIS A 160 -3.40 38.74 -43.43
C HIS A 160 -2.59 38.34 -42.22
N HIS A 161 -2.56 39.22 -41.24
CA HIS A 161 -2.02 38.95 -39.92
C HIS A 161 -3.06 39.36 -38.89
N GLY A 162 -3.11 38.65 -37.79
CA GLY A 162 -4.09 38.92 -36.76
C GLY A 162 -3.97 38.01 -35.56
N ALA A 163 -4.73 38.36 -34.52
CA ALA A 163 -4.88 37.54 -33.33
C ALA A 163 -6.35 37.47 -32.93
N VAL A 164 -6.76 36.30 -32.47
CA VAL A 164 -8.09 35.99 -31.95
C VAL A 164 -7.98 35.52 -30.52
N SER A 165 -8.82 36.05 -29.64
CA SER A 165 -8.98 35.62 -28.26
C SER A 165 -10.43 35.23 -28.02
N VAL A 166 -10.67 34.09 -27.38
CA VAL A 166 -11.99 33.49 -27.20
C VAL A 166 -12.15 33.00 -25.78
N LEU A 167 -13.21 33.48 -25.12
CA LEU A 167 -13.78 32.89 -23.92
C LEU A 167 -14.88 31.92 -24.37
N SER A 168 -14.80 30.65 -23.98
CA SER A 168 -15.81 29.65 -24.30
C SER A 168 -16.37 29.02 -23.03
N LEU A 169 -17.66 28.68 -23.08
CA LEU A 169 -18.38 27.92 -22.08
C LEU A 169 -19.01 26.71 -22.77
N GLN A 170 -18.78 25.52 -22.20
CA GLN A 170 -19.41 24.27 -22.63
C GLN A 170 -20.14 23.66 -21.43
N TRP A 171 -21.42 23.33 -21.59
CA TRP A 171 -22.20 22.71 -20.54
C TRP A 171 -23.06 21.57 -21.06
N LEU A 172 -22.81 20.36 -20.61
CA LEU A 172 -23.70 19.23 -20.84
C LEU A 172 -24.93 19.40 -19.93
N LEU A 173 -26.09 19.63 -20.52
CA LEU A 173 -27.33 19.85 -19.78
C LEU A 173 -27.97 18.51 -19.41
N PHE A 174 -28.03 17.59 -20.38
CA PHE A 174 -28.75 16.33 -20.23
C PHE A 174 -28.10 15.20 -21.03
N ASP A 175 -28.02 14.02 -20.43
CA ASP A 175 -27.31 12.84 -20.94
C ASP A 175 -27.95 11.53 -20.46
N PHE A 176 -29.26 11.57 -20.16
CA PHE A 176 -30.08 10.40 -19.76
C PHE A 176 -29.49 9.52 -18.63
N GLY A 177 -28.63 10.09 -17.79
CA GLY A 177 -28.06 9.39 -16.63
C GLY A 177 -26.63 8.88 -16.80
N GLU A 178 -25.93 9.18 -17.91
CA GLU A 178 -24.53 8.78 -18.09
C GLU A 178 -23.64 9.32 -16.96
N ARG A 179 -23.66 10.64 -16.72
CA ARG A 179 -22.96 11.26 -15.58
C ARG A 179 -23.45 10.78 -14.22
N ALA A 180 -24.75 10.50 -14.08
CA ALA A 180 -25.32 10.03 -12.81
C ALA A 180 -24.73 8.67 -12.43
N GLY A 181 -24.64 7.74 -13.39
CA GLY A 181 -23.98 6.45 -13.19
C GLY A 181 -22.48 6.58 -12.90
N LEU A 182 -21.77 7.52 -13.54
CA LEU A 182 -20.35 7.79 -13.23
C LEU A 182 -20.15 8.34 -11.81
N VAL A 183 -21.02 9.27 -11.38
CA VAL A 183 -20.98 9.82 -10.02
C VAL A 183 -21.29 8.75 -8.99
N GLU A 184 -22.35 7.96 -9.19
CA GLU A 184 -22.70 6.88 -8.26
C GLU A 184 -21.57 5.83 -8.20
N ALA A 185 -20.95 5.48 -9.33
CA ALA A 185 -19.81 4.57 -9.35
C ALA A 185 -18.62 5.11 -8.54
N ALA A 186 -18.32 6.40 -8.65
CA ALA A 186 -17.25 7.05 -7.89
C ALA A 186 -17.58 7.15 -6.39
N GLU A 187 -18.84 7.39 -6.04
CA GLU A 187 -19.32 7.38 -4.64
C GLU A 187 -19.23 6.00 -4.01
N GLN A 188 -19.65 4.94 -4.72
CA GLN A 188 -19.48 3.56 -4.24
C GLN A 188 -18.01 3.17 -4.11
N THR A 189 -17.14 3.64 -5.01
CA THR A 189 -15.69 3.46 -4.89
C THR A 189 -15.13 4.21 -3.65
N THR A 190 -15.68 5.37 -3.33
CA THR A 190 -15.34 6.11 -2.09
C THR A 190 -15.75 5.33 -0.84
N ILE A 191 -16.93 4.72 -0.85
CA ILE A 191 -17.39 3.84 0.24
C ILE A 191 -16.42 2.66 0.40
N ALA A 192 -16.05 1.98 -0.69
CA ALA A 192 -15.08 0.89 -0.66
C ALA A 192 -13.71 1.31 -0.08
N ALA A 193 -13.21 2.50 -0.46
CA ALA A 193 -11.94 3.02 0.04
C ALA A 193 -11.99 3.36 1.54
N ASN A 194 -13.10 3.93 2.03
CA ASN A 194 -13.30 4.17 3.47
C ASN A 194 -13.41 2.85 4.25
N ILE A 195 -14.07 1.83 3.71
CA ILE A 195 -14.12 0.50 4.33
C ILE A 195 -12.71 -0.11 4.41
N ALA A 196 -11.90 0.02 3.35
CA ALA A 196 -10.51 -0.44 3.35
C ALA A 196 -9.65 0.32 4.38
N PHE A 197 -9.89 1.62 4.59
CA PHE A 197 -9.26 2.40 5.65
C PHE A 197 -9.57 1.84 7.04
N THR A 198 -10.83 1.53 7.33
CA THR A 198 -11.23 0.86 8.58
C THR A 198 -10.62 -0.54 8.72
N ALA A 199 -10.62 -1.32 7.64
CA ALA A 199 -10.01 -2.66 7.63
C ALA A 199 -8.52 -2.62 7.97
N LEU A 200 -7.81 -1.58 7.51
CA LEU A 200 -6.40 -1.40 7.85
C LEU A 200 -6.20 -1.09 9.34
N HIS A 201 -7.06 -0.28 9.96
CA HIS A 201 -6.99 -0.03 11.41
C HIS A 201 -7.17 -1.34 12.19
N GLN A 202 -8.21 -2.12 11.83
CA GLN A 202 -8.43 -3.45 12.41
C GLN A 202 -7.20 -4.36 12.26
N ARG A 203 -6.54 -4.32 11.10
CA ARG A 203 -5.31 -5.08 10.86
C ARG A 203 -4.14 -4.61 11.71
N ILE A 204 -3.95 -3.30 11.89
CA ILE A 204 -2.89 -2.73 12.72
C ILE A 204 -3.10 -3.12 14.19
N ILE A 205 -4.33 -2.99 14.71
CA ILE A 205 -4.68 -3.41 16.07
C ILE A 205 -4.32 -4.89 16.28
N HIS A 206 -4.68 -5.75 15.33
CA HIS A 206 -4.34 -7.17 15.35
C HIS A 206 -2.82 -7.40 15.35
N ASP A 207 -2.10 -6.79 14.41
CA ASP A 207 -0.67 -7.04 14.21
C ASP A 207 0.16 -6.56 15.41
N VAL A 208 -0.20 -5.40 16.00
CA VAL A 208 0.41 -4.90 17.25
C VAL A 208 0.09 -5.84 18.42
N SER A 209 -1.15 -6.30 18.55
CA SER A 209 -1.54 -7.23 19.62
C SER A 209 -0.76 -8.54 19.55
N VAL A 210 -0.69 -9.16 18.36
CA VAL A 210 0.06 -10.41 18.15
C VAL A 210 1.56 -10.20 18.41
N ALA A 211 2.15 -9.09 17.93
CA ALA A 211 3.56 -8.79 18.17
C ALA A 211 3.85 -8.54 19.66
N PHE A 212 2.94 -7.87 20.37
CA PHE A 212 3.02 -7.64 21.80
C PHE A 212 3.01 -8.97 22.57
N TYR A 213 2.05 -9.86 22.29
CA TYR A 213 2.00 -11.17 22.95
C TYR A 213 3.23 -12.03 22.64
N ARG A 214 3.78 -11.97 21.42
CA ARG A 214 5.05 -12.64 21.08
C ARG A 214 6.23 -12.09 21.87
N TYR A 215 6.33 -10.77 22.01
CA TYR A 215 7.35 -10.14 22.85
C TYR A 215 7.22 -10.55 24.32
N GLN A 216 5.99 -10.54 24.86
CA GLN A 216 5.72 -10.97 26.23
C GLN A 216 6.09 -12.44 26.47
N ALA A 217 5.82 -13.35 25.51
CA ALA A 217 6.29 -14.74 25.57
C ALA A 217 7.82 -14.82 25.59
N ALA A 218 8.50 -14.11 24.69
CA ALA A 218 9.97 -14.13 24.61
C ALA A 218 10.61 -13.60 25.90
N ARG A 219 10.09 -12.51 26.45
CA ARG A 219 10.52 -11.96 27.75
C ARG A 219 10.28 -12.94 28.90
N SER A 220 9.15 -13.65 28.92
CA SER A 220 8.87 -14.71 29.91
C SER A 220 9.84 -15.89 29.77
N ARG A 221 10.23 -16.27 28.55
CA ARG A 221 11.25 -17.30 28.31
C ARG A 221 12.61 -16.86 28.84
N SER A 222 13.04 -15.62 28.59
CA SER A 222 14.28 -15.08 29.16
C SER A 222 14.28 -15.18 30.70
N GLY A 223 13.17 -14.80 31.34
CA GLY A 223 13.00 -14.96 32.79
C GLY A 223 13.05 -16.42 33.26
N THR A 224 12.44 -17.33 32.51
CA THR A 224 12.44 -18.77 32.80
C THR A 224 13.84 -19.39 32.66
N VAL A 225 14.57 -19.03 31.60
CA VAL A 225 15.93 -19.52 31.36
C VAL A 225 16.90 -18.95 32.40
N GLN A 226 16.72 -17.71 32.84
CA GLN A 226 17.51 -17.13 33.93
C GLN A 226 17.31 -17.90 35.26
N GLN A 227 16.07 -18.30 35.56
CA GLN A 227 15.78 -19.16 36.71
C GLN A 227 16.38 -20.55 36.52
N ALA A 228 16.31 -21.13 35.31
CA ALA A 228 16.97 -22.38 34.99
C ALA A 228 18.49 -22.30 35.16
N LEU A 229 19.13 -21.18 34.83
CA LEU A 229 20.56 -21.00 35.02
C LEU A 229 20.92 -20.99 36.52
N THR A 230 20.10 -20.31 37.32
CA THR A 230 20.21 -20.32 38.80
C THR A 230 20.08 -21.74 39.36
N ASN A 231 19.13 -22.52 38.83
CA ASN A 231 18.95 -23.92 39.18
C ASN A 231 20.16 -24.79 38.77
N ALA A 232 20.72 -24.58 37.58
CA ALA A 232 21.91 -25.30 37.11
C ALA A 232 23.13 -24.99 37.98
N ASP A 233 23.32 -23.73 38.37
CA ASP A 233 24.40 -23.31 39.27
C ASP A 233 24.24 -23.98 40.65
N ALA A 234 23.01 -24.12 41.16
CA ALA A 234 22.74 -24.81 42.42
C ALA A 234 23.03 -26.32 42.35
N VAL A 235 22.70 -26.99 41.24
CA VAL A 235 23.04 -28.41 41.01
C VAL A 235 24.55 -28.59 40.90
N LEU A 236 25.25 -27.72 40.17
CA LEU A 236 26.70 -27.74 40.05
C LEU A 236 27.40 -27.52 41.40
N ALA A 237 26.89 -26.59 42.23
CA ALA A 237 27.40 -26.37 43.57
C ALA A 237 27.24 -27.62 44.46
N ALA A 238 26.08 -28.29 44.39
CA ALA A 238 25.83 -29.53 45.11
C ALA A 238 26.77 -30.66 44.65
N ALA A 239 26.98 -30.83 43.34
CA ALA A 239 27.90 -31.82 42.79
C ALA A 239 29.36 -31.58 43.25
N LYS A 240 29.84 -30.34 43.19
CA LYS A 240 31.18 -29.95 43.68
C LYS A 240 31.33 -30.22 45.17
N ALA A 241 30.32 -29.88 45.98
CA ALA A 241 30.35 -30.10 47.42
C ALA A 241 30.39 -31.60 47.79
N ARG A 242 29.64 -32.44 47.07
CA ARG A 242 29.67 -33.91 47.26
C ARG A 242 31.01 -34.51 46.87
N TYR A 243 31.57 -34.08 45.74
CA TYR A 243 32.91 -34.51 45.29
C TYR A 243 33.99 -34.13 46.31
N ALA A 244 33.97 -32.90 46.82
CA ALA A 244 34.92 -32.43 47.84
C ALA A 244 34.84 -33.21 49.17
N ARG A 245 33.69 -33.83 49.45
CA ARG A 245 33.46 -34.69 50.63
C ARG A 245 33.69 -36.18 50.36
N GLY A 246 34.15 -36.56 49.17
CA GLY A 246 34.41 -37.95 48.80
C GLY A 246 33.17 -38.82 48.55
N ILE A 247 31.98 -38.23 48.49
CA ILE A 247 30.69 -38.93 48.31
C ILE A 247 30.04 -38.67 46.94
N GLY A 248 30.72 -37.93 46.06
CA GLY A 248 30.32 -37.66 44.67
C GLY A 248 31.44 -38.01 43.71
N THR A 249 31.09 -38.17 42.43
CA THR A 249 32.05 -38.57 41.38
C THR A 249 32.48 -37.40 40.49
N VAL A 250 33.63 -37.54 39.81
CA VAL A 250 34.06 -36.58 38.75
C VAL A 250 33.01 -36.51 37.63
N VAL A 251 32.35 -37.63 37.33
CA VAL A 251 31.27 -37.70 36.33
C VAL A 251 30.11 -36.80 36.71
N GLU A 252 29.71 -36.76 37.98
CA GLU A 252 28.63 -35.87 38.43
C GLU A 252 28.96 -34.38 38.24
N VAL A 253 30.19 -33.98 38.58
CA VAL A 253 30.66 -32.60 38.40
C VAL A 253 30.72 -32.24 36.92
N ALA A 254 31.21 -33.16 36.08
CA ALA A 254 31.25 -32.96 34.63
C ALA A 254 29.85 -32.82 34.02
N GLN A 255 28.89 -33.68 34.41
CA GLN A 255 27.50 -33.61 33.95
C GLN A 255 26.81 -32.32 34.38
N ALA A 256 26.98 -31.89 35.64
CA ALA A 256 26.42 -30.62 36.11
C ALA A 256 27.06 -29.41 35.41
N THR A 257 28.37 -29.48 35.11
CA THR A 257 29.08 -28.43 34.36
C THR A 257 28.54 -28.34 32.93
N GLN A 258 28.33 -29.49 32.28
CA GLN A 258 27.73 -29.56 30.94
C GLN A 258 26.31 -28.97 30.95
N ASN A 259 25.46 -29.36 31.90
CA ASN A 259 24.09 -28.84 31.99
C ASN A 259 24.05 -27.32 32.19
N ARG A 260 24.94 -26.79 33.03
CA ARG A 260 25.10 -25.34 33.23
C ARG A 260 25.57 -24.62 31.97
N ALA A 261 26.50 -25.21 31.21
CA ALA A 261 26.94 -24.66 29.93
C ALA A 261 25.82 -24.66 28.88
N GLN A 262 25.01 -25.73 28.81
CA GLN A 262 23.84 -25.82 27.94
C GLN A 262 22.77 -24.77 28.31
N THR A 263 22.52 -24.58 29.60
CA THR A 263 21.56 -23.56 30.08
C THR A 263 22.04 -22.14 29.78
N ASN A 264 23.35 -21.89 29.89
CA ASN A 264 23.94 -20.60 29.51
C ASN A 264 23.81 -20.33 28.00
N LEU A 265 23.98 -21.34 27.15
CA LEU A 265 23.70 -21.22 25.71
C LEU A 265 22.23 -20.87 25.47
N ALA A 266 21.30 -21.54 26.15
CA ALA A 266 19.88 -21.23 26.06
C ALA A 266 19.56 -19.79 26.50
N MET A 267 20.30 -19.23 27.48
CA MET A 267 20.12 -17.84 27.94
C MET A 267 20.49 -16.84 26.84
N VAL A 268 21.63 -17.05 26.18
CA VAL A 268 22.06 -16.20 25.06
C VAL A 268 21.04 -16.26 23.92
N GLN A 269 20.53 -17.44 23.60
CA GLN A 269 19.49 -17.63 22.58
C GLN A 269 18.17 -16.94 22.97
N ALA A 270 17.75 -17.04 24.23
CA ALA A 270 16.53 -16.40 24.72
C ALA A 270 16.62 -14.86 24.68
N GLN A 271 17.78 -14.29 25.06
CA GLN A 271 18.03 -12.84 24.95
C GLN A 271 17.99 -12.34 23.50
N GLY A 272 18.55 -13.12 22.56
CA GLY A 272 18.45 -12.84 21.12
C GLY A 272 16.99 -12.84 20.66
N ALA A 273 16.24 -13.90 20.99
CA ALA A 273 14.84 -14.03 20.61
C ALA A 273 13.94 -12.94 21.24
N GLU A 274 14.22 -12.50 22.47
CA GLU A 274 13.55 -11.36 23.10
C GLU A 274 13.83 -10.06 22.35
N THR A 275 15.08 -9.83 21.95
CA THR A 275 15.47 -8.65 21.15
C THR A 275 14.77 -8.66 19.79
N ASP A 276 14.72 -9.81 19.12
CA ASP A 276 14.04 -9.96 17.83
C ASP A 276 12.52 -9.73 17.97
N ALA A 277 11.89 -10.29 19.00
CA ALA A 277 10.47 -10.09 19.25
C ALA A 277 10.15 -8.63 19.61
N TYR A 278 11.05 -7.96 20.35
CA TYR A 278 10.95 -6.54 20.64
C TYR A 278 11.02 -5.69 19.37
N LEU A 279 11.98 -5.96 18.48
CA LEU A 279 12.08 -5.26 17.19
C LEU A 279 10.85 -5.53 16.31
N GLY A 280 10.30 -6.74 16.35
CA GLY A 280 9.04 -7.09 15.70
C GLY A 280 7.85 -6.27 16.20
N LEU A 281 7.74 -6.06 17.52
CA LEU A 281 6.73 -5.18 18.11
C LEU A 281 6.91 -3.72 17.68
N VAL A 282 8.12 -3.19 17.78
CA VAL A 282 8.41 -1.80 17.37
C VAL A 282 8.09 -1.57 15.88
N THR A 283 8.36 -2.56 15.04
CA THR A 283 8.02 -2.54 13.61
C THR A 283 6.50 -2.59 13.39
N ALA A 284 5.75 -3.40 14.15
CA ALA A 284 4.29 -3.47 14.05
C ALA A 284 3.61 -2.15 14.46
N ILE A 285 4.16 -1.45 15.45
CA ILE A 285 3.69 -0.11 15.86
C ILE A 285 3.98 0.92 14.75
N GLY A 286 5.02 0.71 13.95
CA GLY A 286 5.39 1.59 12.84
C GLY A 286 6.29 2.76 13.26
N ILE A 287 6.99 2.64 14.37
CA ILE A 287 7.93 3.66 14.88
C ILE A 287 9.38 3.24 14.65
N SER A 288 10.30 4.20 14.76
CA SER A 288 11.74 3.92 14.58
C SER A 288 12.26 2.95 15.66
N PRO A 289 13.02 1.90 15.30
CA PRO A 289 13.73 1.03 16.25
C PRO A 289 14.67 1.77 17.20
N LEU A 290 15.11 2.97 16.83
CA LEU A 290 15.98 3.82 17.64
C LEU A 290 15.26 4.50 18.82
N SER A 291 13.92 4.54 18.80
CA SER A 291 13.11 5.19 19.84
C SER A 291 13.12 4.46 21.19
N LYS A 292 13.37 3.15 21.18
CA LYS A 292 13.49 2.28 22.36
C LYS A 292 12.38 2.45 23.43
N PRO A 293 11.08 2.34 23.09
CA PRO A 293 10.00 2.43 24.07
C PRO A 293 10.12 1.34 25.16
N ARG A 294 9.86 1.72 26.41
CA ARG A 294 9.76 0.75 27.50
C ARG A 294 8.38 0.12 27.46
N ILE A 295 8.34 -1.21 27.36
CA ILE A 295 7.09 -1.96 27.27
C ILE A 295 6.67 -2.42 28.68
N ALA A 296 5.40 -2.18 29.03
CA ALA A 296 4.83 -2.62 30.29
C ALA A 296 4.81 -4.15 30.38
N GLU A 297 5.02 -4.67 31.59
CA GLU A 297 4.82 -6.09 31.84
C GLU A 297 3.32 -6.41 31.83
N MET A 298 2.96 -7.46 31.09
CA MET A 298 1.63 -8.04 31.16
C MET A 298 1.59 -9.06 32.30
N PRO A 299 0.87 -8.80 33.41
CA PRO A 299 0.72 -9.78 34.48
C PRO A 299 -0.09 -10.97 33.97
N ALA A 300 0.42 -12.18 34.21
CA ALA A 300 -0.29 -13.41 33.86
C ALA A 300 -1.58 -13.53 34.67
N ARG A 301 -2.72 -13.30 34.03
CA ARG A 301 -4.06 -13.53 34.60
C ARG A 301 -4.65 -14.80 33.98
N PRO A 302 -5.41 -15.62 34.75
CA PRO A 302 -6.14 -16.74 34.19
C PRO A 302 -6.99 -16.28 33.00
N LEU A 303 -6.93 -17.01 31.89
CA LEU A 303 -7.75 -16.71 30.73
C LEU A 303 -9.23 -16.88 31.10
N SER A 304 -10.06 -15.90 30.75
CA SER A 304 -11.49 -15.90 31.08
C SER A 304 -12.21 -17.05 30.34
N PRO A 305 -13.11 -17.80 31.01
CA PRO A 305 -13.99 -18.75 30.34
C PRO A 305 -14.85 -18.12 29.23
N ALA A 306 -15.09 -16.80 29.30
CA ALA A 306 -15.85 -16.05 28.29
C ALA A 306 -15.19 -16.06 26.89
N LEU A 307 -13.90 -16.41 26.79
CA LEU A 307 -13.22 -16.62 25.49
C LEU A 307 -13.72 -17.86 24.74
N ARG A 308 -14.49 -18.74 25.40
CA ARG A 308 -15.12 -19.93 24.81
C ARG A 308 -16.55 -19.60 24.36
N SER A 309 -16.71 -18.79 23.31
CA SER A 309 -18.01 -18.47 22.70
C SER A 309 -18.34 -19.41 21.51
N SER A 310 -19.62 -19.72 21.27
CA SER A 310 -20.04 -20.66 20.21
C SER A 310 -19.98 -20.06 18.79
N VAL A 311 -19.70 -20.92 17.81
CA VAL A 311 -19.51 -20.57 16.38
C VAL A 311 -20.77 -19.94 15.80
N GLU A 312 -21.91 -20.50 16.15
CA GLU A 312 -23.18 -20.27 15.46
C GLU A 312 -23.73 -18.86 15.72
N GLN A 313 -23.54 -18.31 16.93
CA GLN A 313 -23.91 -16.92 17.24
C GLN A 313 -22.99 -15.89 16.58
N ILE A 314 -21.75 -16.27 16.28
CA ILE A 314 -20.73 -15.39 15.71
C ILE A 314 -20.94 -15.26 14.20
N VAL A 315 -21.18 -16.36 13.48
CA VAL A 315 -21.14 -16.38 12.00
C VAL A 315 -22.24 -15.54 11.35
N GLU A 316 -23.48 -15.59 11.84
CA GLU A 316 -24.61 -14.90 11.18
C GLU A 316 -24.50 -13.37 11.28
N THR A 317 -23.99 -12.85 12.40
CA THR A 317 -23.77 -11.40 12.60
C THR A 317 -22.43 -10.93 12.04
N ALA A 318 -21.38 -11.78 12.09
CA ALA A 318 -20.02 -11.39 11.71
C ALA A 318 -19.84 -11.16 10.20
N ILE A 319 -20.50 -11.93 9.32
CA ILE A 319 -20.32 -11.76 7.87
C ILE A 319 -20.80 -10.37 7.43
N ALA A 320 -21.87 -9.84 8.04
CA ALA A 320 -22.46 -8.56 7.68
C ALA A 320 -21.59 -7.36 8.09
N GLN A 321 -20.70 -7.53 9.08
CA GLN A 321 -19.86 -6.44 9.61
C GLN A 321 -18.44 -6.46 9.04
N ARG A 322 -18.10 -7.49 8.27
CA ARG A 322 -16.74 -7.69 7.76
C ARG A 322 -16.37 -6.68 6.67
N PRO A 323 -15.25 -5.93 6.84
CA PRO A 323 -14.84 -4.92 5.86
C PRO A 323 -14.56 -5.46 4.45
N ASP A 324 -14.01 -6.68 4.31
CA ASP A 324 -13.73 -7.28 3.00
C ASP A 324 -15.01 -7.60 2.22
N VAL A 325 -16.05 -8.10 2.90
CA VAL A 325 -17.37 -8.35 2.30
C VAL A 325 -18.07 -7.05 1.94
N LEU A 326 -18.09 -6.07 2.86
CA LEU A 326 -18.70 -4.76 2.62
C LEU A 326 -17.99 -4.01 1.49
N GLY A 327 -16.66 -4.08 1.43
CA GLY A 327 -15.86 -3.49 0.36
C GLY A 327 -16.13 -4.15 -1.00
N ALA A 328 -16.19 -5.47 -1.05
CA ALA A 328 -16.54 -6.20 -2.28
C ALA A 328 -17.95 -5.85 -2.78
N TYR A 329 -18.92 -5.70 -1.87
CA TYR A 329 -20.27 -5.28 -2.20
C TYR A 329 -20.33 -3.85 -2.74
N ALA A 330 -19.61 -2.91 -2.14
CA ALA A 330 -19.50 -1.55 -2.66
C ALA A 330 -18.88 -1.51 -4.07
N VAL A 331 -17.86 -2.33 -4.35
CA VAL A 331 -17.27 -2.45 -5.70
C VAL A 331 -18.25 -3.03 -6.71
N GLU A 332 -19.05 -4.04 -6.34
CA GLU A 332 -20.12 -4.56 -7.19
C GLU A 332 -21.13 -3.47 -7.55
N ARG A 333 -21.61 -2.70 -6.57
CA ARG A 333 -22.52 -1.56 -6.81
C ARG A 333 -21.89 -0.50 -7.70
N ALA A 334 -20.60 -0.22 -7.55
CA ALA A 334 -19.89 0.70 -8.42
C ALA A 334 -19.90 0.23 -9.88
N ASN A 335 -19.69 -1.06 -10.14
CA ASN A 335 -19.74 -1.63 -11.48
C ASN A 335 -21.17 -1.66 -12.06
N GLN A 336 -22.19 -1.91 -11.23
CA GLN A 336 -23.59 -1.81 -11.67
C GLN A 336 -23.94 -0.37 -12.11
N ALA A 337 -23.43 0.64 -11.42
CA ALA A 337 -23.59 2.03 -11.81
C ALA A 337 -22.84 2.36 -13.12
N ARG A 338 -21.67 1.76 -13.36
CA ARG A 338 -20.95 1.85 -14.65
C ARG A 338 -21.72 1.23 -15.80
N VAL A 339 -22.44 0.12 -15.59
CA VAL A 339 -23.33 -0.46 -16.62
C VAL A 339 -24.42 0.54 -17.00
N ARG A 340 -25.11 1.14 -16.01
CA ARG A 340 -26.13 2.17 -16.28
C ARG A 340 -25.57 3.36 -17.06
N SER A 341 -24.35 3.79 -16.72
CA SER A 341 -23.65 4.84 -17.46
C SER A 341 -23.35 4.43 -18.91
N ALA A 342 -22.84 3.22 -19.12
CA ALA A 342 -22.55 2.68 -20.45
C ALA A 342 -23.82 2.50 -21.31
N GLU A 343 -24.96 2.14 -20.70
CA GLU A 343 -26.25 2.08 -21.39
C GLU A 343 -26.74 3.48 -21.79
N ALA A 344 -26.58 4.48 -20.92
CA ALA A 344 -26.94 5.86 -21.23
C ALA A 344 -26.05 6.49 -22.32
N ALA A 345 -24.84 5.98 -22.54
CA ALA A 345 -23.94 6.46 -23.60
C ALA A 345 -24.48 6.23 -25.03
N PHE A 346 -25.51 5.39 -25.21
CA PHE A 346 -26.21 5.21 -26.48
C PHE A 346 -27.28 6.27 -26.73
N LEU A 347 -27.65 7.06 -25.71
CA LEU A 347 -28.75 8.01 -25.77
C LEU A 347 -28.27 9.41 -26.22
N PRO A 348 -29.18 10.24 -26.75
CA PRO A 348 -28.87 11.61 -27.14
C PRO A 348 -28.31 12.46 -25.98
N LYS A 349 -27.36 13.34 -26.27
CA LYS A 349 -26.80 14.30 -25.33
C LYS A 349 -27.23 15.72 -25.71
N VAL A 350 -27.76 16.48 -24.75
CA VAL A 350 -28.14 17.89 -24.91
C VAL A 350 -27.09 18.75 -24.24
N PHE A 351 -26.47 19.65 -25.00
CA PHE A 351 -25.43 20.53 -24.51
C PHE A 351 -25.70 21.98 -24.90
N MET A 352 -25.16 22.89 -24.12
CA MET A 352 -25.11 24.32 -24.40
C MET A 352 -23.66 24.70 -24.63
N SER A 353 -23.40 25.46 -25.69
CA SER A 353 -22.12 26.09 -25.94
C SER A 353 -22.30 27.59 -26.08
N ALA A 354 -21.42 28.37 -25.49
CA ALA A 354 -21.40 29.82 -25.63
C ALA A 354 -19.96 30.29 -25.82
N PHE A 355 -19.74 31.32 -26.61
CA PHE A 355 -18.42 31.96 -26.69
C PHE A 355 -18.56 33.46 -26.90
N ALA A 356 -17.54 34.16 -26.42
CA ALA A 356 -17.26 35.55 -26.69
C ALA A 356 -15.86 35.63 -27.29
N SER A 357 -15.73 36.32 -28.42
CA SER A 357 -14.50 36.37 -29.20
C SER A 357 -14.15 37.81 -29.55
N TYR A 358 -12.84 38.07 -29.60
CA TYR A 358 -12.27 39.30 -30.11
C TYR A 358 -11.20 38.97 -31.13
N ALA A 359 -11.33 39.55 -32.33
CA ALA A 359 -10.41 39.40 -33.45
C ALA A 359 -9.76 40.75 -33.80
N SER A 360 -8.44 40.73 -33.95
CA SER A 360 -7.61 41.85 -34.34
C SER A 360 -6.85 41.54 -35.63
N GLY A 361 -6.59 42.55 -36.45
CA GLY A 361 -5.96 42.39 -37.77
C GLY A 361 -6.96 42.04 -38.88
N GLY A 362 -6.48 41.98 -40.13
CA GLY A 362 -7.32 41.68 -41.31
C GLY A 362 -7.71 40.21 -41.47
N SER A 363 -7.43 39.38 -40.47
CA SER A 363 -7.66 37.94 -40.50
C SER A 363 -9.09 37.61 -40.10
N ALA A 364 -9.91 37.16 -41.06
CA ALA A 364 -11.17 36.47 -40.78
C ALA A 364 -10.86 35.00 -40.42
N ILE A 365 -10.41 34.74 -39.19
CA ILE A 365 -10.24 33.36 -38.72
C ILE A 365 -11.62 32.80 -38.39
N THR A 366 -12.15 32.00 -39.31
CA THR A 366 -13.50 31.39 -39.25
C THR A 366 -13.55 30.10 -38.43
N ALA A 367 -12.41 29.65 -37.91
CA ALA A 367 -12.29 28.44 -37.11
C ALA A 367 -11.22 28.60 -36.03
N ILE A 368 -11.63 28.59 -34.77
CA ILE A 368 -10.72 28.25 -33.67
C ILE A 368 -10.72 26.72 -33.58
N PRO A 369 -9.56 26.05 -33.65
CA PRO A 369 -9.50 24.59 -33.50
C PRO A 369 -10.07 24.13 -32.16
N PRO A 370 -10.68 22.94 -32.09
CA PRO A 370 -11.12 22.41 -30.81
C PRO A 370 -9.92 22.04 -29.96
N VAL A 371 -10.06 22.29 -28.67
CA VAL A 371 -9.32 21.53 -27.66
C VAL A 371 -10.33 20.57 -27.03
N GLY A 372 -10.40 19.33 -27.53
CA GLY A 372 -11.25 18.26 -26.97
C GLY A 372 -12.28 17.63 -27.93
N GLN A 373 -13.26 16.91 -27.36
CA GLN A 373 -14.17 15.98 -28.05
C GLN A 373 -15.49 16.63 -28.54
N GLN A 374 -15.44 17.75 -29.28
CA GLN A 374 -16.54 18.21 -30.15
C GLN A 374 -16.04 19.24 -31.19
N PRO A 375 -16.65 19.31 -32.39
CA PRO A 375 -16.16 20.13 -33.48
C PRO A 375 -16.56 21.61 -33.31
N PRO A 376 -15.62 22.55 -33.36
CA PRO A 376 -15.88 23.98 -33.39
C PRO A 376 -15.85 24.47 -34.82
N THR A 377 -16.84 25.26 -35.20
CA THR A 377 -16.64 26.34 -36.16
C THR A 377 -17.61 27.45 -35.84
N VAL A 378 -17.06 28.65 -35.64
CA VAL A 378 -17.84 29.88 -35.62
C VAL A 378 -17.23 30.83 -36.60
N ASN A 379 -17.99 31.03 -37.67
CA ASN A 379 -17.68 31.91 -38.77
C ASN A 379 -17.75 33.36 -38.25
N LEU A 380 -16.61 33.86 -37.76
CA LEU A 380 -16.44 35.25 -37.36
C LEU A 380 -16.14 36.08 -38.62
N ASN A 381 -17.15 36.26 -39.47
CA ASN A 381 -16.98 37.10 -40.66
C ASN A 381 -17.14 38.58 -40.28
N GLY A 382 -16.06 39.36 -40.41
CA GLY A 382 -16.10 40.82 -40.52
C GLY A 382 -16.23 41.67 -39.24
N TYR A 383 -16.45 41.08 -38.06
CA TYR A 383 -16.57 41.86 -36.80
C TYR A 383 -15.40 41.61 -35.85
N ARG A 384 -14.86 42.69 -35.27
CA ARG A 384 -13.80 42.63 -34.23
C ARG A 384 -14.27 41.93 -32.96
N TYR A 385 -15.58 41.84 -32.73
CA TYR A 385 -16.20 41.15 -31.60
C TYR A 385 -17.28 40.19 -32.10
N GLY A 386 -17.36 39.00 -31.52
CA GLY A 386 -18.42 38.04 -31.84
C GLY A 386 -18.84 37.25 -30.61
N ASN A 387 -20.16 37.23 -30.33
CA ASN A 387 -20.76 36.47 -29.24
C ASN A 387 -21.83 35.54 -29.81
N SER A 388 -21.89 34.29 -29.36
CA SER A 388 -23.07 33.47 -29.62
C SER A 388 -23.31 32.42 -28.53
N VAL A 389 -24.54 31.92 -28.51
CA VAL A 389 -24.99 30.83 -27.64
C VAL A 389 -25.72 29.83 -28.53
N PHE A 390 -25.39 28.55 -28.37
CA PHE A 390 -26.00 27.44 -29.08
C PHE A 390 -26.52 26.41 -28.11
N LEU A 391 -27.66 25.82 -28.44
CA LEU A 391 -28.17 24.59 -27.85
C LEU A 391 -28.03 23.50 -28.90
N GLY A 392 -27.34 22.43 -28.56
CA GLY A 392 -27.08 21.32 -29.46
C GLY A 392 -27.57 20.00 -28.89
N VAL A 393 -27.97 19.10 -29.79
CA VAL A 393 -28.22 17.70 -29.48
C VAL A 393 -27.26 16.85 -30.29
N THR A 394 -26.55 15.93 -29.65
CA THR A 394 -25.68 14.96 -30.32
C THR A 394 -26.23 13.56 -30.08
N VAL A 395 -26.52 12.85 -31.17
CA VAL A 395 -26.95 11.45 -31.14
C VAL A 395 -25.86 10.60 -31.77
N PRO A 396 -25.22 9.68 -31.02
CA PRO A 396 -24.17 8.86 -31.58
C PRO A 396 -24.76 7.72 -32.42
N ILE A 397 -24.62 7.78 -33.75
CA ILE A 397 -25.22 6.79 -34.67
C ILE A 397 -24.29 5.59 -34.91
N TYR A 398 -22.99 5.82 -35.11
CA TYR A 398 -22.02 4.76 -35.40
C TYR A 398 -20.64 5.14 -34.86
N ASP A 399 -19.94 4.18 -34.27
CA ASP A 399 -18.61 4.34 -33.65
C ASP A 399 -17.72 3.11 -33.82
N GLY A 400 -18.00 2.26 -34.81
CA GLY A 400 -17.25 1.01 -35.03
C GLY A 400 -17.44 -0.05 -33.93
N GLY A 401 -18.50 0.05 -33.12
CA GLY A 401 -18.81 -0.93 -32.07
C GLY A 401 -18.21 -0.61 -30.70
N LEU A 402 -17.59 0.56 -30.54
CA LEU A 402 -16.96 1.00 -29.29
C LEU A 402 -17.94 0.96 -28.10
N ARG A 403 -19.11 1.60 -28.19
CA ARG A 403 -20.10 1.60 -27.10
C ARG A 403 -20.61 0.20 -26.76
N SER A 404 -20.82 -0.66 -27.75
CA SER A 404 -21.22 -2.06 -27.53
C SER A 404 -20.14 -2.84 -26.80
N ALA A 405 -18.87 -2.64 -27.15
CA ALA A 405 -17.74 -3.26 -26.46
C ALA A 405 -17.59 -2.74 -25.00
N VAL A 406 -17.74 -1.43 -24.78
CA VAL A 406 -17.70 -0.82 -23.44
C VAL A 406 -18.84 -1.34 -22.56
N LEU A 407 -20.06 -1.47 -23.10
CA LEU A 407 -21.19 -2.04 -22.37
C LEU A 407 -20.96 -3.53 -22.05
N ALA A 408 -20.46 -4.31 -23.01
CA ALA A 408 -20.12 -5.71 -22.77
C ALA A 408 -19.02 -5.86 -21.70
N GLN A 409 -18.00 -5.00 -21.73
CA GLN A 409 -16.96 -4.94 -20.70
C GLN A 409 -17.56 -4.60 -19.33
N ALA A 410 -18.40 -3.57 -19.24
CA ALA A 410 -19.03 -3.17 -17.98
C ALA A 410 -19.89 -4.29 -17.38
N ARG A 411 -20.58 -5.07 -18.22
CA ARG A 411 -21.35 -6.26 -17.77
C ARG A 411 -20.43 -7.36 -17.24
N ASN A 412 -19.33 -7.66 -17.94
CA ASN A 412 -18.32 -8.61 -17.46
C ASN A 412 -17.66 -8.16 -16.14
N ASP A 413 -17.48 -6.85 -15.94
CA ASP A 413 -16.96 -6.27 -14.70
C ASP A 413 -17.93 -6.44 -13.52
N VAL A 414 -19.25 -6.39 -13.77
CA VAL A 414 -20.27 -6.73 -12.77
C VAL A 414 -20.21 -8.21 -12.43
N ASP A 415 -20.22 -9.10 -13.42
CA ASP A 415 -20.15 -10.56 -13.18
C ASP A 415 -18.89 -10.94 -12.38
N SER A 416 -17.76 -10.33 -12.75
CA SER A 416 -16.49 -10.48 -12.02
C SER A 416 -16.57 -9.95 -10.58
N ALA A 417 -17.27 -8.84 -10.36
CA ALA A 417 -17.43 -8.27 -9.02
C ALA A 417 -18.39 -9.10 -8.15
N SER A 418 -19.48 -9.63 -8.71
CA SER A 418 -20.39 -10.54 -8.03
C SER A 418 -19.67 -11.83 -7.62
N ALA A 419 -18.82 -12.40 -8.50
CA ALA A 419 -17.99 -13.55 -8.16
C ALA A 419 -16.95 -13.24 -7.05
N LYS A 420 -16.34 -12.04 -7.08
CA LYS A 420 -15.44 -11.58 -6.01
C LYS A 420 -16.17 -11.42 -4.67
N LEU A 421 -17.41 -10.93 -4.67
CA LEU A 421 -18.23 -10.83 -3.48
C LEU A 421 -18.60 -12.22 -2.93
N ALA A 422 -19.02 -13.15 -3.79
CA ALA A 422 -19.30 -14.53 -3.38
C ALA A 422 -18.06 -15.18 -2.73
N ARG A 423 -16.90 -15.03 -3.36
CA ARG A 423 -15.61 -15.49 -2.79
C ARG A 423 -15.29 -14.81 -1.46
N ALA A 424 -15.51 -13.49 -1.33
CA ALA A 424 -15.26 -12.78 -0.08
C ALA A 424 -16.14 -13.31 1.05
N LYS A 425 -17.41 -13.66 0.78
CA LYS A 425 -18.31 -14.30 1.76
C LYS A 425 -17.81 -15.69 2.17
N GLU A 426 -17.45 -16.54 1.21
CA GLU A 426 -16.93 -17.88 1.48
C GLU A 426 -15.62 -17.85 2.28
N GLU A 427 -14.70 -16.97 1.87
CA GLU A 427 -13.43 -16.76 2.57
C GLU A 427 -13.66 -16.25 3.99
N SER A 428 -14.68 -15.41 4.17
CA SER A 428 -15.05 -14.91 5.49
C SER A 428 -15.48 -16.01 6.44
N VAL A 429 -16.40 -16.86 5.98
CA VAL A 429 -16.84 -18.03 6.75
C VAL A 429 -15.65 -18.92 7.08
N ARG A 430 -14.81 -19.24 6.08
CA ARG A 430 -13.62 -20.09 6.26
C ARG A 430 -12.68 -19.51 7.32
N GLN A 431 -12.37 -18.22 7.23
CA GLN A 431 -11.46 -17.55 8.16
C GLN A 431 -12.03 -17.54 9.58
N ILE A 432 -13.34 -17.30 9.77
CA ILE A 432 -13.98 -17.33 11.09
C ILE A 432 -13.85 -18.74 11.70
N VAL A 433 -14.20 -19.78 10.95
CA VAL A 433 -14.12 -21.17 11.42
C VAL A 433 -12.68 -21.56 11.78
N VAL A 434 -11.71 -21.20 10.94
CA VAL A 434 -10.28 -21.47 11.20
C VAL A 434 -9.80 -20.72 12.44
N SER A 435 -10.13 -19.43 12.57
CA SER A 435 -9.71 -18.62 13.72
C SER A 435 -10.35 -19.10 15.03
N GLN A 436 -11.59 -19.58 14.99
CA GLN A 436 -12.24 -20.14 16.16
C GLN A 436 -11.65 -21.48 16.58
N SER A 437 -11.46 -22.40 15.63
CA SER A 437 -10.81 -23.68 15.89
C SER A 437 -9.38 -23.48 16.45
N ALA A 438 -8.66 -22.48 15.92
CA ALA A 438 -7.35 -22.09 16.44
C ALA A 438 -7.42 -21.56 17.88
N LEU A 439 -8.43 -20.76 18.23
CA LEU A 439 -8.64 -20.28 19.60
C LEU A 439 -8.96 -21.43 20.56
N GLU A 440 -9.89 -22.31 20.21
CA GLU A 440 -10.24 -23.50 21.01
C GLU A 440 -9.02 -24.38 21.26
N THR A 441 -8.25 -24.66 20.21
CA THR A 441 -7.01 -25.44 20.30
C THR A 441 -5.98 -24.73 21.19
N SER A 442 -5.84 -23.41 21.07
CA SER A 442 -4.88 -22.64 21.86
C SER A 442 -5.25 -22.60 23.35
N LEU A 443 -6.55 -22.50 23.66
CA LEU A 443 -7.06 -22.59 25.04
C LEU A 443 -6.82 -23.98 25.64
N ALA A 444 -7.12 -25.05 24.91
CA ALA A 444 -6.84 -26.41 25.36
C ALA A 444 -5.34 -26.67 25.55
N THR A 445 -4.50 -26.14 24.64
CA THR A 445 -3.04 -26.21 24.73
C THR A 445 -2.54 -25.45 25.97
N TYR A 446 -3.11 -24.29 26.28
CA TYR A 446 -2.78 -23.54 27.49
C TYR A 446 -3.11 -24.32 28.76
N ASP A 447 -4.31 -24.90 28.85
CA ASP A 447 -4.74 -25.70 29.99
C ASP A 447 -3.78 -26.89 30.21
N ALA A 448 -3.43 -27.61 29.14
CA ALA A 448 -2.49 -28.73 29.19
C ALA A 448 -1.05 -28.32 29.52
N ALA A 449 -0.54 -27.25 28.91
CA ALA A 449 0.83 -26.76 29.13
C ALA A 449 1.01 -26.22 30.56
N ARG A 450 -0.02 -25.59 31.13
CA ARG A 450 -0.03 -25.16 32.53
C ARG A 450 0.06 -26.36 33.48
N ALA A 451 -0.79 -27.37 33.29
CA ALA A 451 -0.74 -28.59 34.10
C ALA A 451 0.62 -29.30 34.00
N LEU A 452 1.23 -29.32 32.80
CA LEU A 452 2.57 -29.86 32.59
C LEU A 452 3.64 -29.06 33.35
N ALA A 453 3.57 -27.73 33.34
CA ALA A 453 4.51 -26.86 34.05
C ALA A 453 4.41 -27.06 35.58
N ASP A 454 3.20 -27.16 36.13
CA ASP A 454 2.96 -27.40 37.56
C ASP A 454 3.51 -28.78 37.99
N ALA A 455 3.29 -29.82 37.16
CA ALA A 455 3.82 -31.16 37.42
C ALA A 455 5.36 -31.24 37.29
N ALA A 456 5.93 -30.56 36.28
CA ALA A 456 7.37 -30.50 36.10
C ALA A 456 8.06 -29.73 37.24
N GLN A 457 7.40 -28.71 37.79
CA GLN A 457 7.90 -27.96 38.95
C GLN A 457 8.04 -28.89 40.15
N THR A 458 6.96 -29.62 40.46
CA THR A 458 6.94 -30.60 41.56
C THR A 458 8.03 -31.66 41.39
N THR A 459 8.21 -32.17 40.16
CA THR A 459 9.24 -33.16 39.84
C THR A 459 10.65 -32.61 40.06
N TYR A 460 10.93 -31.39 39.60
CA TYR A 460 12.22 -30.73 39.81
C TYR A 460 12.53 -30.52 41.29
N ASP A 461 11.57 -29.98 42.05
CA ASP A 461 11.75 -29.70 43.48
C ASP A 461 12.04 -31.00 44.26
N ALA A 462 11.32 -32.08 43.94
CA ALA A 462 11.54 -33.40 44.54
C ALA A 462 12.90 -34.01 44.15
N ALA A 463 13.24 -34.02 42.86
CA ALA A 463 14.49 -34.58 42.34
C ALA A 463 15.71 -33.82 42.89
N PHE A 464 15.65 -32.49 42.91
CA PHE A 464 16.72 -31.65 43.45
C PHE A 464 16.88 -31.85 44.96
N ALA A 465 15.78 -31.94 45.72
CA ALA A 465 15.82 -32.23 47.15
C ALA A 465 16.40 -33.63 47.43
N ALA A 466 16.01 -34.65 46.66
CA ALA A 466 16.54 -36.01 46.77
C ALA A 466 18.05 -36.06 46.49
N TYR A 467 18.50 -35.38 45.43
CA TYR A 467 19.93 -35.27 45.09
C TYR A 467 20.73 -34.60 46.22
N ARG A 468 20.22 -33.49 46.77
CA ARG A 468 20.86 -32.80 47.90
C ARG A 468 20.94 -33.66 49.17
N LYS A 469 19.98 -34.55 49.39
CA LYS A 469 19.91 -35.44 50.57
C LYS A 469 20.67 -36.75 50.41
N GLY A 470 21.31 -37.02 49.26
CA GLY A 470 22.10 -38.24 49.08
C GLY A 470 21.34 -39.41 48.44
N VAL A 471 20.03 -39.29 48.24
CA VAL A 471 19.16 -40.41 47.83
C VAL A 471 18.72 -40.37 46.36
N GLY A 472 19.07 -39.29 45.63
CA GLY A 472 18.85 -39.16 44.19
C GLY A 472 20.15 -38.96 43.41
N SER A 473 20.06 -39.02 42.08
CA SER A 473 21.19 -38.83 41.16
C SER A 473 21.24 -37.42 40.56
N VAL A 474 22.43 -36.95 40.15
CA VAL A 474 22.57 -35.67 39.43
C VAL A 474 21.86 -35.71 38.08
N THR A 475 21.80 -36.90 37.46
CA THR A 475 21.13 -37.13 36.19
C THR A 475 19.63 -36.85 36.30
N GLU A 476 18.97 -37.33 37.35
CA GLU A 476 17.54 -37.07 37.60
C GLU A 476 17.29 -35.58 37.87
N ALA A 477 18.15 -34.93 38.67
CA ALA A 477 18.03 -33.49 38.95
C ALA A 477 18.19 -32.64 37.67
N ASN A 478 19.19 -32.94 36.84
CA ASN A 478 19.41 -32.26 35.56
C ASN A 478 18.27 -32.55 34.56
N LEU A 479 17.78 -33.79 34.51
CA LEU A 479 16.66 -34.17 33.64
C LEU A 479 15.38 -33.41 34.03
N ALA A 480 15.03 -33.42 35.32
CA ALA A 480 13.86 -32.72 35.84
C ALA A 480 13.96 -31.19 35.62
N GLN A 481 15.15 -30.62 35.75
CA GLN A 481 15.39 -29.21 35.45
C GLN A 481 15.15 -28.88 33.98
N ASN A 482 15.67 -29.69 33.07
CA ASN A 482 15.48 -29.49 31.63
C ASN A 482 14.00 -29.64 31.23
N GLN A 483 13.30 -30.62 31.82
CA GLN A 483 11.85 -30.78 31.64
C GLN A 483 11.05 -29.58 32.19
N LEU A 484 11.43 -29.03 33.34
CA LEU A 484 10.80 -27.84 33.91
C LEU A 484 11.00 -26.61 33.01
N LEU A 485 12.22 -26.40 32.49
CA LEU A 485 12.51 -25.32 31.55
C LEU A 485 11.63 -25.42 30.30
N LEU A 486 11.57 -26.59 29.68
CA LEU A 486 10.73 -26.83 28.50
C LEU A 486 9.24 -26.63 28.80
N ALA A 487 8.75 -27.14 29.93
CA ALA A 487 7.34 -27.03 30.31
C ALA A 487 6.91 -25.58 30.60
N ARG A 488 7.75 -24.80 31.30
CA ARG A 488 7.49 -23.38 31.56
C ARG A 488 7.51 -22.54 30.28
N ASN A 489 8.45 -22.80 29.37
CA ASN A 489 8.46 -22.16 28.06
C ASN A 489 7.19 -22.49 27.27
N ALA A 490 6.78 -23.77 27.24
CA ALA A 490 5.55 -24.19 26.58
C ALA A 490 4.29 -23.53 27.18
N SER A 491 4.23 -23.35 28.51
CA SER A 491 3.12 -22.66 29.17
C SER A 491 3.07 -21.17 28.83
N ALA A 492 4.21 -20.47 28.82
CA ALA A 492 4.29 -19.06 28.44
C ALA A 492 3.89 -18.84 26.96
N ASP A 493 4.29 -19.77 26.09
CA ASP A 493 3.95 -19.78 24.68
C ASP A 493 2.47 -20.03 24.43
N ALA A 494 1.91 -21.04 25.11
CA ALA A 494 0.50 -21.37 24.98
C ALA A 494 -0.39 -20.23 25.50
N TYR A 495 0.00 -19.56 26.58
CA TYR A 495 -0.71 -18.39 27.10
C TYR A 495 -0.77 -17.26 26.08
N SER A 496 0.38 -16.89 25.52
CA SER A 496 0.49 -15.82 24.53
C SER A 496 -0.17 -16.21 23.20
N GLY A 497 -0.09 -17.49 22.83
CA GLY A 497 -0.76 -18.07 21.66
C GLY A 497 -2.28 -18.00 21.76
N ALA A 498 -2.86 -18.28 22.94
CA ALA A 498 -4.30 -18.17 23.15
C ALA A 498 -4.79 -16.71 23.03
N LEU A 499 -4.05 -15.75 23.59
CA LEU A 499 -4.37 -14.32 23.43
C LEU A 499 -4.24 -13.85 21.97
N ALA A 500 -3.20 -14.30 21.26
CA ALA A 500 -3.04 -14.03 19.83
C ALA A 500 -4.17 -14.65 18.99
N ALA A 501 -4.61 -15.87 19.30
CA ALA A 501 -5.73 -16.52 18.64
C ALA A 501 -7.06 -15.78 18.90
N ALA A 502 -7.26 -15.23 20.09
CA ALA A 502 -8.43 -14.41 20.41
C ALA A 502 -8.43 -13.12 19.59
N ALA A 503 -7.29 -12.44 19.46
CA ALA A 503 -7.14 -11.27 18.59
C ALA A 503 -7.41 -11.62 17.11
N ALA A 504 -6.93 -12.78 16.64
CA ALA A 504 -7.18 -13.26 15.28
C ALA A 504 -8.68 -13.54 15.03
N LEU A 505 -9.40 -14.11 16.00
CA LEU A 505 -10.84 -14.30 15.92
C LEU A 505 -11.60 -12.96 15.91
N ALA A 506 -11.18 -11.99 16.74
CA ALA A 506 -11.75 -10.65 16.73
C ALA A 506 -11.59 -9.95 15.37
N LEU A 507 -10.42 -10.09 14.72
CA LEU A 507 -10.19 -9.59 13.37
C LEU A 507 -11.07 -10.34 12.35
N ALA A 508 -11.11 -11.68 12.42
CA ALA A 508 -11.89 -12.51 11.49
C ALA A 508 -13.40 -12.22 11.56
N THR A 509 -13.90 -11.78 12.70
CA THR A 509 -15.31 -11.43 12.91
C THR A 509 -15.61 -9.95 12.64
N GLY A 510 -14.58 -9.13 12.36
CA GLY A 510 -14.72 -7.69 12.16
C GLY A 510 -15.01 -6.90 13.44
N THR A 511 -14.85 -7.51 14.62
CA THR A 511 -15.18 -6.92 15.94
C THR A 511 -13.96 -6.33 16.65
N ILE A 512 -12.75 -6.51 16.11
CA ILE A 512 -11.54 -5.95 16.70
C ILE A 512 -11.62 -4.41 16.76
N GLY A 513 -11.39 -3.85 17.94
CA GLY A 513 -11.56 -2.42 18.22
C GLY A 513 -12.97 -2.02 18.70
N SER A 514 -13.94 -2.94 18.73
CA SER A 514 -15.21 -2.69 19.41
C SER A 514 -15.03 -2.77 20.93
N THR A 515 -15.69 -1.88 21.67
CA THR A 515 -15.62 -1.80 23.14
C THR A 515 -16.48 -2.87 23.85
N GLN A 516 -16.83 -3.96 23.19
CA GLN A 516 -17.74 -4.99 23.73
C GLN A 516 -17.01 -6.11 24.45
#